data_AF-A0A958RLJ2-F1
#
_entry.id   AF-A0A958RLJ2-F1
#
_cell.length_a   1.000
_cell.length_b   1.000
_cell.length_c   1.000
_cell.angle_alpha   90.00
_cell.angle_beta   90.00
_cell.angle_gamma   90.00
#
_symmetry.space_group_name_H-M   'P 1'
#
loop_
_entity.id
_entity.type
_entity.pdbx_description
1 polymer ?
#
loop_
_entity_poly.entity_id
_entity_poly.type
_entity_poly.pdbx_seq_one_letter_code
_entity_poly.pdbx_strand_id
1 'polypeptide(L)'
;MSSPMGAAPKLSHEYLLSKLDELPTLPTIVYELSQVISDPMSSTSDVEKIMENDVSLTTKVLKLVNSAYYAIPGGVSNLGRAIAYIGFDTVHQLVLSASIINALDVKGPSEFDMNQFWTHSVGVGIAAETIAKAAGYATPADLFTCGLVHDMGKVALFSIDREAMIKIVHKA
;
A
#
# COMPACT_ATOMS: atom_id res chain seq x y z
N MET A 1 8.47 -27.51 30.39
CA MET A 1 9.10 -26.21 30.69
C MET A 1 8.24 -25.15 30.02
N SER A 2 7.28 -24.61 30.77
CA SER A 2 6.33 -23.59 30.33
C SER A 2 7.01 -22.22 30.42
N SER A 3 7.42 -21.66 29.28
CA SER A 3 7.83 -20.26 29.20
C SER A 3 6.67 -19.39 29.71
N PRO A 4 6.94 -18.38 30.58
CA PRO A 4 5.88 -17.50 31.02
C PRO A 4 5.37 -16.75 29.79
N MET A 5 4.05 -16.72 29.59
CA MET A 5 3.35 -15.74 28.76
C MET A 5 3.58 -14.34 29.35
N GLY A 6 4.82 -13.85 29.24
CA GLY A 6 5.30 -12.65 29.86
C GLY A 6 4.93 -11.44 29.01
N ALA A 7 4.07 -10.59 29.59
CA ALA A 7 3.71 -9.21 29.26
C ALA A 7 3.48 -8.87 27.76
N ALA A 8 2.45 -8.05 27.49
CA ALA A 8 2.36 -7.39 26.19
C ALA A 8 3.66 -6.61 25.93
N PRO A 9 4.19 -6.59 24.70
CA PRO A 9 5.34 -5.77 24.36
C PRO A 9 5.04 -4.33 24.76
N LYS A 10 5.91 -3.69 25.54
CA LYS A 10 5.80 -2.25 25.80
C LYS A 10 6.30 -1.53 24.55
N LEU A 11 5.43 -1.35 23.57
CA LEU A 11 5.67 -0.49 22.41
C LEU A 11 5.53 0.97 22.84
N SER A 12 6.50 1.47 23.61
CA SER A 12 6.55 2.89 23.94
C SER A 12 6.88 3.71 22.69
N HIS A 13 6.48 4.98 22.69
CA HIS A 13 6.85 5.91 21.63
C HIS A 13 8.37 5.99 21.44
N GLU A 14 9.14 6.05 22.53
CA GLU A 14 10.61 6.06 22.51
C GLU A 14 11.19 4.79 21.88
N TYR A 15 10.61 3.62 22.16
CA TYR A 15 11.04 2.36 21.55
C TYR A 15 10.81 2.37 20.03
N LEU A 16 9.61 2.79 19.58
CA LEU A 16 9.30 2.87 18.16
C LEU A 16 10.22 3.85 17.42
N LEU A 17 10.51 5.01 18.01
CA LEU A 17 11.46 5.98 17.45
C LEU A 17 12.86 5.38 17.32
N SER A 18 13.33 4.64 18.32
CA SER A 18 14.66 4.00 18.29
C SER A 18 14.81 2.94 17.19
N LYS A 19 13.70 2.48 16.62
CA LYS A 19 13.65 1.43 15.59
C LYS A 19 13.41 1.96 14.17
N LEU A 20 13.22 3.27 13.99
CA LEU A 20 12.93 3.86 12.68
C LEU A 20 14.06 3.59 11.66
N ASP A 21 15.31 3.62 12.09
CA ASP A 21 16.48 3.36 11.23
C ASP A 21 16.58 1.89 10.79
N GLU A 22 15.82 0.98 11.41
CA GLU A 22 15.74 -0.44 11.03
C GLU A 22 14.66 -0.70 9.97
N LEU A 23 13.86 0.30 9.60
CA LEU A 23 12.88 0.16 8.53
C LEU A 23 13.56 0.01 7.17
N PRO A 24 13.01 -0.82 6.27
CA PRO A 24 13.51 -0.91 4.92
C PRO A 24 13.39 0.45 4.24
N THR A 25 14.45 0.84 3.52
CA THR A 25 14.42 2.05 2.71
C THR A 25 13.39 1.91 1.59
N LEU A 26 12.69 3.00 1.28
CA LEU A 26 11.82 3.03 0.11
C LEU A 26 12.63 2.72 -1.16
N PRO A 27 12.19 1.76 -1.99
CA PRO A 27 12.76 1.50 -3.30
C PRO A 27 12.83 2.77 -4.14
N THR A 28 13.88 2.91 -4.96
CA THR A 28 14.09 4.05 -5.85
C THR A 28 12.87 4.34 -6.72
N ILE A 29 12.17 3.30 -7.18
CA ILE A 29 10.96 3.45 -7.98
C ILE A 29 9.86 4.24 -7.25
N VAL A 30 9.72 4.10 -5.93
CA VAL A 30 8.72 4.84 -5.13
C VAL A 30 9.06 6.32 -5.09
N TYR A 31 10.35 6.62 -4.95
CA TYR A 31 10.86 7.99 -4.94
C TYR A 31 10.69 8.65 -6.32
N GLU A 32 11.09 7.97 -7.39
CA GLU A 32 10.93 8.45 -8.77
C GLU A 32 9.47 8.67 -9.13
N LEU A 33 8.59 7.72 -8.77
CA LEU A 33 7.16 7.89 -8.90
C LEU A 33 6.72 9.12 -8.11
N SER A 34 7.07 9.25 -6.83
CA SER A 34 6.67 10.40 -6.00
C SER A 34 7.09 11.75 -6.58
N GLN A 35 8.22 11.81 -7.29
CA GLN A 35 8.67 13.02 -7.98
C GLN A 35 7.76 13.34 -9.18
N VAL A 36 7.51 12.35 -10.06
CA VAL A 36 6.59 12.50 -11.20
C VAL A 36 5.18 12.87 -10.75
N ILE A 37 4.75 12.28 -9.64
CA ILE A 37 3.45 12.52 -9.01
C ILE A 37 3.27 13.95 -8.52
N SER A 38 4.32 14.52 -7.93
CA SER A 38 4.27 15.85 -7.33
C SER A 38 4.45 16.95 -8.37
N ASP A 39 4.79 16.58 -9.60
CA ASP A 39 5.00 17.51 -10.70
C ASP A 39 3.71 17.66 -11.54
N PRO A 40 3.05 18.83 -11.51
CA PRO A 40 1.83 19.07 -12.30
C PRO A 40 2.06 19.06 -13.82
N MET A 41 3.32 19.03 -14.28
CA MET A 41 3.68 18.89 -15.69
C MET A 41 3.89 17.44 -16.13
N SER A 42 3.85 16.49 -15.21
CA SER A 42 4.08 15.09 -15.53
C SER A 42 2.96 14.46 -16.33
N SER A 43 3.32 13.54 -17.20
CA SER A 43 2.41 12.84 -18.10
C SER A 43 2.24 11.37 -17.73
N THR A 44 1.19 10.75 -18.28
CA THR A 44 1.01 9.29 -18.31
C THR A 44 2.27 8.57 -18.78
N SER A 45 2.98 9.11 -19.77
CA SER A 45 4.17 8.46 -20.34
C SER A 45 5.36 8.43 -19.39
N ASP A 46 5.42 9.35 -18.42
CA ASP A 46 6.51 9.41 -17.45
C ASP A 46 6.33 8.31 -16.39
N VAL A 47 5.09 8.07 -15.96
CA VAL A 47 4.75 6.93 -15.10
C VAL A 47 5.01 5.61 -15.83
N GLU A 48 4.60 5.49 -17.10
CA GLU A 48 4.84 4.28 -17.89
C GLU A 48 6.33 3.93 -17.97
N LYS A 49 7.21 4.89 -18.28
CA LYS A 49 8.67 4.67 -18.35
C LYS A 49 9.27 4.18 -17.04
N ILE A 50 8.80 4.72 -15.91
CA ILE A 50 9.28 4.29 -14.59
C ILE A 50 8.84 2.84 -14.33
N MET A 51 7.59 2.54 -14.65
CA MET A 51 6.98 1.24 -14.41
C MET A 51 7.41 0.13 -15.37
N GLU A 52 7.84 0.47 -16.59
CA GLU A 52 8.39 -0.48 -17.57
C GLU A 52 9.54 -1.32 -17.01
N ASN A 53 10.32 -0.77 -16.08
CA ASN A 53 11.45 -1.45 -15.46
C ASN A 53 11.04 -2.39 -14.31
N ASP A 54 9.80 -2.33 -13.82
CA ASP A 54 9.29 -3.20 -12.75
C ASP A 54 7.99 -3.92 -13.17
N VAL A 55 8.19 -5.07 -13.80
CA VAL A 55 7.10 -5.97 -14.24
C VAL A 55 6.26 -6.47 -13.06
N SER A 56 6.86 -6.66 -11.89
CA SER A 56 6.16 -7.16 -10.70
C SER A 56 5.16 -6.11 -10.21
N LEU A 57 5.62 -4.87 -10.03
CA LEU A 57 4.79 -3.75 -9.62
C LEU A 57 3.68 -3.47 -10.65
N THR A 58 4.04 -3.40 -11.94
CA THR A 58 3.07 -3.19 -13.03
C THR A 58 1.98 -4.25 -13.02
N THR A 59 2.34 -5.52 -12.84
CA THR A 59 1.37 -6.62 -12.77
C THR A 59 0.43 -6.49 -11.57
N LYS A 60 0.95 -6.10 -10.40
CA LYS A 60 0.12 -5.87 -9.19
C LYS A 60 -0.89 -4.75 -9.43
N VAL A 61 -0.46 -3.64 -10.02
CA VAL A 61 -1.34 -2.51 -10.35
C VAL A 61 -2.40 -2.92 -11.37
N LEU A 62 -2.02 -3.57 -12.47
CA LEU A 62 -2.99 -4.03 -13.47
C LEU A 62 -3.99 -5.04 -12.90
N LYS A 63 -3.60 -5.91 -11.95
CA LYS A 63 -4.53 -6.79 -11.25
C LYS A 63 -5.55 -6.02 -10.41
N LEU A 64 -5.12 -4.97 -9.70
CA LEU A 64 -6.03 -4.11 -8.93
C LEU A 64 -7.00 -3.36 -9.85
N VAL A 65 -6.50 -2.81 -10.96
CA VAL A 65 -7.31 -2.13 -11.97
C VAL A 65 -8.32 -3.06 -12.62
N ASN A 66 -7.95 -4.32 -12.85
CA ASN A 66 -8.85 -5.35 -13.38
C ASN A 66 -9.78 -5.98 -12.34
N SER A 67 -9.79 -5.49 -11.10
CA SER A 67 -10.69 -5.99 -10.07
C SER A 67 -12.15 -5.65 -10.37
N ALA A 68 -13.07 -6.39 -9.75
CA ALA A 68 -14.51 -6.15 -9.89
C ALA A 68 -14.94 -4.72 -9.48
N TYR A 69 -14.12 -4.01 -8.69
CA TYR A 69 -14.39 -2.64 -8.26
C TYR A 69 -14.44 -1.66 -9.44
N TYR A 70 -13.44 -1.70 -10.33
CA TYR A 70 -13.39 -0.80 -11.49
C TYR A 70 -14.21 -1.30 -12.68
N ALA A 71 -14.64 -2.57 -12.65
CA ALA A 71 -15.58 -3.17 -13.59
C ALA A 71 -15.27 -2.90 -15.08
N ILE A 72 -13.98 -2.89 -15.45
CA ILE A 72 -13.54 -2.53 -16.80
C ILE A 72 -13.89 -3.66 -17.79
N PRO A 73 -14.74 -3.42 -18.82
CA PRO A 73 -15.12 -4.44 -19.78
C PRO A 73 -13.92 -4.96 -20.56
N GLY A 74 -13.68 -6.27 -20.50
CA GLY A 74 -12.56 -6.93 -21.18
C GLY A 74 -11.19 -6.68 -20.55
N GLY A 75 -11.12 -5.93 -19.45
CA GLY A 75 -9.90 -5.60 -18.72
C GLY A 75 -8.90 -4.71 -19.49
N VAL A 76 -7.78 -4.45 -18.83
CA VAL A 76 -6.64 -3.68 -19.36
C VAL A 76 -5.34 -4.48 -19.21
N SER A 77 -4.44 -4.30 -20.17
CA SER A 77 -3.14 -4.99 -20.23
C SER A 77 -1.94 -4.03 -20.12
N ASN A 78 -2.16 -2.72 -20.10
CA ASN A 78 -1.13 -1.71 -19.95
C ASN A 78 -1.64 -0.50 -19.16
N LEU A 79 -0.70 0.30 -18.66
CA LEU A 79 -0.98 1.43 -17.77
C LEU A 79 -1.67 2.58 -18.50
N GLY A 80 -1.31 2.90 -19.74
CA GLY A 80 -1.99 3.94 -20.51
C GLY A 80 -3.48 3.67 -20.68
N ARG A 81 -3.86 2.41 -20.94
CA ARG A 81 -5.27 1.99 -20.98
C ARG A 81 -5.90 2.03 -19.60
N ALA A 82 -5.20 1.64 -18.54
CA ALA A 82 -5.70 1.81 -17.16
C ALA A 82 -6.02 3.28 -16.87
N ILE A 83 -5.08 4.18 -17.16
CA ILE A 83 -5.18 5.63 -16.95
C ILE A 83 -6.34 6.20 -17.75
N ALA A 84 -6.52 5.78 -19.00
CA ALA A 84 -7.65 6.21 -19.83
C ALA A 84 -9.02 5.82 -19.25
N TYR A 85 -9.12 4.72 -18.50
CA TYR A 85 -10.38 4.24 -17.92
C TYR A 85 -10.67 4.83 -16.54
N ILE A 86 -9.67 4.88 -15.64
CA ILE A 86 -9.88 5.23 -14.23
C ILE A 86 -9.24 6.56 -13.81
N GLY A 87 -8.57 7.24 -14.75
CA GLY A 87 -7.90 8.51 -14.53
C GLY A 87 -6.45 8.37 -14.07
N PHE A 88 -5.66 9.41 -14.33
CA PHE A 88 -4.24 9.47 -13.96
C PHE A 88 -4.07 9.40 -12.45
N ASP A 89 -4.79 10.22 -11.69
CA ASP A 89 -4.68 10.29 -10.22
C ASP A 89 -4.95 8.93 -9.55
N THR A 90 -5.96 8.20 -10.01
CA THR A 90 -6.30 6.88 -9.46
C THR A 90 -5.20 5.86 -9.74
N VAL A 91 -4.72 5.76 -10.99
CA VAL A 91 -3.63 4.83 -11.32
C VAL A 91 -2.37 5.20 -10.54
N HIS A 92 -2.06 6.49 -10.48
CA HIS A 92 -0.97 7.00 -9.69
C HIS A 92 -1.07 6.49 -8.24
N GLN A 93 -2.18 6.70 -7.56
CA GLN A 93 -2.29 6.27 -6.15
C GLN A 93 -2.19 4.77 -5.94
N LEU A 94 -2.69 3.98 -6.90
CA LEU A 94 -2.50 2.53 -6.92
C LEU A 94 -1.03 2.16 -7.06
N VAL A 95 -0.30 2.87 -7.93
CA VAL A 95 1.13 2.66 -8.17
C VAL A 95 1.96 2.99 -6.94
N LEU A 96 1.73 4.14 -6.30
CA LEU A 96 2.41 4.52 -5.05
C LEU A 96 2.18 3.47 -3.96
N SER A 97 0.92 3.07 -3.80
CA SER A 97 0.54 2.10 -2.77
C SER A 97 1.09 0.71 -3.04
N ALA A 98 1.01 0.23 -4.28
CA ALA A 98 1.62 -1.03 -4.70
C ALA A 98 3.15 -1.01 -4.56
N SER A 99 3.77 0.16 -4.69
CA SER A 99 5.22 0.34 -4.51
C SER A 99 5.61 0.21 -3.04
N ILE A 100 4.83 0.81 -2.12
CA ILE A 100 5.01 0.62 -0.68
C ILE A 100 4.79 -0.85 -0.31
N ILE A 101 3.79 -1.51 -0.89
CA ILE A 101 3.56 -2.95 -0.70
C ILE A 101 4.80 -3.76 -1.12
N ASN A 102 5.40 -3.43 -2.26
CA ASN A 102 6.58 -4.12 -2.78
C ASN A 102 7.84 -3.85 -1.94
N ALA A 103 7.99 -2.63 -1.43
CA ALA A 103 9.06 -2.23 -0.52
C ALA A 103 9.03 -3.00 0.80
N LEU A 104 7.82 -3.21 1.30
CA LEU A 104 7.55 -3.85 2.57
C LEU A 104 7.31 -5.35 2.43
N ASP A 105 7.80 -6.00 1.35
CA ASP A 105 7.67 -7.44 1.05
C ASP A 105 8.43 -8.34 2.06
N VAL A 106 8.20 -8.08 3.35
CA VAL A 106 8.44 -8.97 4.46
C VAL A 106 7.54 -10.17 4.20
N LYS A 107 8.16 -11.34 4.05
CA LYS A 107 7.43 -12.61 4.17
C LYS A 107 6.72 -12.58 5.52
N GLY A 108 5.43 -12.26 5.49
CA GLY A 108 4.58 -12.27 6.66
C GLY A 108 4.78 -13.61 7.37
N PRO A 109 4.76 -13.64 8.71
CA PRO A 109 4.58 -14.91 9.42
C PRO A 109 3.47 -15.73 8.77
N SER A 110 3.55 -17.06 8.82
CA SER A 110 2.38 -17.92 8.55
C SER A 110 1.12 -17.48 9.30
N GLU A 111 1.30 -16.77 10.40
CA GLU A 111 0.32 -16.24 11.33
C GLU A 111 -0.26 -14.87 10.90
N PHE A 112 0.27 -14.23 9.85
CA PHE A 112 -0.27 -12.98 9.28
C PHE A 112 -0.58 -13.14 7.80
N ASP A 113 -1.86 -13.30 7.48
CA ASP A 113 -2.31 -13.40 6.09
C ASP A 113 -2.19 -12.04 5.40
N MET A 114 -1.06 -11.85 4.72
CA MET A 114 -0.80 -10.67 3.92
C MET A 114 -1.88 -10.44 2.86
N ASN A 115 -2.46 -11.49 2.27
CA ASN A 115 -3.52 -11.30 1.26
C ASN A 115 -4.79 -10.72 1.90
N GLN A 116 -5.15 -11.19 3.10
CA GLN A 116 -6.29 -10.66 3.84
C GLN A 116 -6.03 -9.21 4.26
N PHE A 117 -4.83 -8.91 4.76
CA PHE A 117 -4.42 -7.55 5.10
C PHE A 117 -4.53 -6.60 3.90
N TRP A 118 -4.08 -7.02 2.72
CA TRP A 118 -4.18 -6.22 1.52
C TRP A 118 -5.62 -6.05 1.03
N THR A 119 -6.42 -7.12 1.09
CA THR A 119 -7.85 -7.05 0.74
C THR A 119 -8.58 -6.05 1.64
N HIS A 120 -8.29 -6.07 2.94
CA HIS A 120 -8.80 -5.09 3.90
C HIS A 120 -8.36 -3.67 3.54
N SER A 121 -7.05 -3.46 3.34
CA SER A 121 -6.50 -2.13 3.06
C SER A 121 -7.06 -1.52 1.77
N VAL A 122 -7.17 -2.32 0.70
CA VAL A 122 -7.82 -1.90 -0.55
C VAL A 122 -9.31 -1.64 -0.34
N GLY A 123 -10.01 -2.50 0.41
CA GLY A 123 -11.43 -2.30 0.73
C GLY A 123 -11.69 -1.01 1.53
N VAL A 124 -10.83 -0.69 2.50
CA VAL A 124 -10.89 0.55 3.28
C VAL A 124 -10.58 1.76 2.38
N GLY A 125 -9.57 1.67 1.52
CA GLY A 125 -9.28 2.71 0.52
C GLY A 125 -10.49 3.00 -0.36
N ILE A 126 -11.10 1.96 -0.95
CA ILE A 126 -12.32 2.06 -1.76
C ILE A 126 -13.46 2.71 -0.97
N ALA A 127 -13.70 2.26 0.26
CA ALA A 127 -14.76 2.81 1.10
C ALA A 127 -14.52 4.29 1.43
N ALA A 128 -13.28 4.65 1.79
CA ALA A 128 -12.88 6.02 2.10
C ALA A 128 -13.05 6.95 0.90
N GLU A 129 -12.61 6.51 -0.28
CA GLU A 129 -12.79 7.23 -1.54
C GLU A 129 -14.28 7.44 -1.88
N THR A 130 -15.07 6.38 -1.74
CA THR A 130 -16.52 6.40 -2.02
C THR A 130 -17.24 7.38 -1.10
N ILE A 131 -16.92 7.36 0.20
CA ILE A 131 -17.46 8.30 1.17
C ILE A 131 -17.03 9.73 0.84
N ALA A 132 -15.75 9.94 0.49
CA ALA A 132 -15.23 11.25 0.14
C ALA A 132 -15.91 11.84 -1.10
N LYS A 133 -16.17 11.03 -2.13
CA LYS A 133 -16.97 11.42 -3.31
C LYS A 133 -18.39 11.82 -2.91
N ALA A 134 -19.06 10.99 -2.11
CA ALA A 134 -20.43 11.27 -1.66
C ALA A 134 -20.53 12.53 -0.78
N ALA A 135 -19.47 12.84 -0.02
CA ALA A 135 -19.37 14.03 0.83
C ALA A 135 -18.93 15.30 0.08
N GLY A 136 -18.59 15.22 -1.21
CA GLY A 136 -18.12 16.36 -1.99
C GLY A 136 -16.70 16.83 -1.62
N TYR A 137 -15.86 15.92 -1.14
CA TYR A 137 -14.46 16.24 -0.83
C TYR A 137 -13.68 16.54 -2.12
N ALA A 138 -12.79 17.54 -2.08
CA ALA A 138 -12.10 18.03 -3.27
C ALA A 138 -11.14 16.99 -3.88
N THR A 139 -10.51 16.15 -3.05
CA THR A 139 -9.53 15.14 -3.48
C THR A 139 -9.89 13.75 -2.95
N PRO A 140 -10.97 13.10 -3.43
CA PRO A 140 -11.40 11.80 -2.92
C PRO A 140 -10.34 10.70 -3.06
N ALA A 141 -9.53 10.81 -4.11
CA ALA A 141 -8.38 9.95 -4.35
C ALA A 141 -7.47 9.94 -3.10
N ASP A 142 -7.11 11.09 -2.51
CA ASP A 142 -6.23 11.13 -1.34
C ASP A 142 -6.74 10.25 -0.19
N LEU A 143 -8.06 10.15 -0.03
CA LEU A 143 -8.69 9.29 0.97
C LEU A 143 -8.58 7.80 0.61
N PHE A 144 -8.56 7.44 -0.68
CA PHE A 144 -8.19 6.10 -1.11
C PHE A 144 -6.79 5.76 -0.60
N THR A 145 -5.80 6.63 -0.86
CA THR A 145 -4.42 6.41 -0.38
C THR A 145 -4.36 6.33 1.13
N CYS A 146 -5.03 7.23 1.86
CA CYS A 146 -5.10 7.18 3.32
C CYS A 146 -5.67 5.84 3.82
N GLY A 147 -6.78 5.37 3.23
CA GLY A 147 -7.38 4.08 3.59
C GLY A 147 -6.48 2.89 3.24
N LEU A 148 -5.73 2.98 2.14
CA LEU A 148 -4.82 1.92 1.71
C LEU A 148 -3.57 1.81 2.60
N VAL A 149 -3.08 2.92 3.15
CA VAL A 149 -1.88 2.92 4.02
C VAL A 149 -2.20 2.98 5.52
N HIS A 150 -3.46 3.08 5.93
CA HIS A 150 -3.85 3.34 7.33
C HIS A 150 -3.26 2.34 8.33
N ASP A 151 -3.08 1.10 7.89
CA ASP A 151 -2.65 -0.01 8.72
C ASP A 151 -1.19 -0.43 8.43
N MET A 152 -0.46 0.32 7.59
CA MET A 152 0.91 0.00 7.16
C MET A 152 1.90 -0.06 8.35
N GLY A 153 1.58 0.61 9.46
CA GLY A 153 2.33 0.50 10.71
C GLY A 153 2.40 -0.93 11.27
N LYS A 154 1.40 -1.79 10.99
CA LYS A 154 1.44 -3.21 11.36
C LYS A 154 2.53 -3.95 10.57
N VAL A 155 2.64 -3.66 9.28
CA VAL A 155 3.68 -4.24 8.40
C VAL A 155 5.06 -3.73 8.80
N ALA A 156 5.20 -2.42 9.04
CA ALA A 156 6.43 -1.84 9.55
C ALA A 156 6.86 -2.46 10.89
N LEU A 157 5.91 -2.69 11.80
CA LEU A 157 6.19 -3.33 13.08
C LEU A 157 6.59 -4.81 12.94
N PHE A 158 6.10 -5.53 11.91
CA PHE A 158 6.62 -6.86 11.58
C PHE A 158 8.07 -6.83 11.12
N SER A 159 8.51 -5.76 10.43
CA SER A 159 9.90 -5.60 10.00
C SER A 159 10.85 -5.39 11.17
N ILE A 160 10.45 -4.59 12.17
CA ILE A 160 11.33 -4.17 13.28
C ILE A 160 11.18 -5.04 14.55
N ASP A 161 10.02 -5.65 14.79
CA ASP A 161 9.75 -6.46 15.98
C ASP A 161 8.65 -7.52 15.73
N ARG A 162 9.04 -8.59 15.03
CA ARG A 162 8.16 -9.71 14.68
C ARG A 162 7.51 -10.37 15.89
N GLU A 163 8.25 -10.53 16.99
CA GLU A 163 7.71 -11.17 18.21
C GLU A 163 6.62 -10.31 18.86
N ALA A 164 6.83 -8.99 18.90
CA ALA A 164 5.81 -8.08 19.40
C ALA A 164 4.53 -8.14 18.58
N MET A 165 4.64 -8.17 17.25
CA MET A 165 3.47 -8.28 16.38
C MET A 165 2.71 -9.59 16.56
N ILE A 166 3.40 -10.72 16.66
CA ILE A 166 2.74 -12.02 16.87
C ILE A 166 1.95 -12.03 18.17
N LYS A 167 2.49 -11.41 19.24
CA LYS A 167 1.76 -11.26 20.52
C LYS A 167 0.52 -10.36 20.40
N ILE A 168 0.53 -9.36 19.52
CA ILE A 168 -0.62 -8.48 19.26
C ILE A 168 -1.69 -9.23 18.48
N VAL A 169 -1.32 -9.90 17.39
CA VAL A 169 -2.24 -10.64 16.52
C VAL A 169 -2.95 -11.76 17.28
N HIS A 170 -2.24 -12.49 18.15
CA HIS A 170 -2.85 -13.57 18.95
C HIS A 170 -3.71 -13.10 20.14
N LYS A 171 -3.75 -11.80 20.44
CA LYS A 171 -4.59 -11.24 21.52
C LYS A 171 -5.88 -10.58 21.03
N ALA A 172 -6.00 -10.33 19.72
CA ALA A 172 -7.17 -9.76 19.07
C ALA A 172 -8.14 -10.87 18.64
#